data_AF-A0A0G4IZ14-F1
#
_entry.id   AF-A0A0G4IZ14-F1
#
_cell.length_a   1.000
_cell.length_b   1.000
_cell.length_c   1.000
_cell.angle_alpha   90.00
_cell.angle_beta   90.00
_cell.angle_gamma   90.00
#
_symmetry.space_group_name_H-M   'P 1'
#
loop_
_entity.id
_entity.type
_entity.pdbx_description
1 polymer ?
#
loop_
_entity_poly.entity_id
_entity_poly.type
_entity_poly.pdbx_seq_one_letter_code
_entity_poly.pdbx_strand_id
1 'polypeptide(L)'
;MYSSGVVRALRRCLATDAGAKATDAAERVMITFSDFAGTQRTLPCKVGDSLLVAAREHNLPIDGACGGGGAPVELFGEGPQCTYCHVDVAREYLDKLPPVNWREQEMLGEIPNIKSNTRLACQITVTPDMEGMRVAIPEYDDSEIP
;
A
#
# COMPACT_ATOMS: atom_id res chain seq x y z
N MET A 1 71.48 29.26 0.24
CA MET A 1 71.04 28.75 1.55
C MET A 1 69.53 28.65 1.53
N TYR A 2 68.99 27.44 1.78
CA TYR A 2 67.67 27.09 2.37
C TYR A 2 66.43 27.90 1.93
N SER A 3 65.29 27.35 1.54
CA SER A 3 64.66 26.04 1.80
C SER A 3 63.47 25.95 0.83
N SER A 4 63.33 24.93 0.00
CA SER A 4 62.55 23.72 0.30
C SER A 4 61.35 23.98 1.23
N GLY A 5 60.16 24.03 0.62
CA GLY A 5 58.87 24.04 1.30
C GLY A 5 57.88 23.17 0.54
N VAL A 6 58.22 21.89 0.41
CA VAL A 6 57.35 20.83 -0.09
C VAL A 6 56.10 20.80 0.79
N VAL A 7 54.92 21.08 0.22
CA VAL A 7 53.65 20.87 0.92
C VAL A 7 53.39 19.37 0.90
N ARG A 8 53.79 18.73 2.00
CA ARG A 8 53.68 17.29 2.22
C ARG A 8 52.24 16.93 2.55
N ALA A 9 51.82 15.83 1.94
CA ALA A 9 50.49 15.25 1.98
C ALA A 9 50.03 14.77 3.37
N LEU A 10 48.73 14.46 3.39
CA LEU A 10 48.03 13.37 4.08
C LEU A 10 47.20 13.67 5.35
N ARG A 11 45.97 13.16 5.22
CA ARG A 11 45.05 12.58 6.20
C ARG A 11 44.15 13.54 7.00
N ARG A 12 42.85 13.41 6.73
CA ARG A 12 42.01 12.48 7.51
C ARG A 12 40.83 11.96 6.69
N CYS A 13 40.75 10.63 6.60
CA CYS A 13 39.51 9.92 6.37
C CYS A 13 38.54 10.26 7.50
N LEU A 14 37.31 10.62 7.14
CA LEU A 14 36.15 10.23 7.92
C LEU A 14 35.25 9.45 6.97
N ALA A 15 35.42 8.14 7.05
CA ALA A 15 34.37 7.23 6.70
C ALA A 15 33.19 7.51 7.64
N THR A 16 32.02 7.69 7.06
CA THR A 16 30.80 7.16 7.64
C THR A 16 30.10 6.41 6.53
N ASP A 17 30.31 5.10 6.53
CA ASP A 17 29.29 4.12 6.20
C ASP A 17 27.98 4.56 6.89
N ALA A 18 27.14 5.31 6.18
CA ALA A 18 25.73 5.42 6.50
C ALA A 18 25.05 4.40 5.60
N GLY A 19 25.18 3.14 6.03
CA GLY A 19 24.64 1.99 5.34
C GLY A 19 23.20 2.23 4.92
N ALA A 20 22.93 1.99 3.65
CA ALA A 20 21.66 1.46 3.20
C ALA A 20 21.46 0.15 3.96
N LYS A 21 20.99 0.26 5.21
CA LYS A 21 20.64 -0.89 6.03
C LYS A 21 19.46 -1.51 5.32
N ALA A 22 19.72 -2.65 4.70
CA ALA A 22 18.73 -3.55 4.15
C ALA A 22 17.52 -3.63 5.10
N THR A 23 16.41 -2.99 4.71
CA THR A 23 15.08 -3.33 5.24
C THR A 23 14.59 -4.54 4.47
N ASP A 24 15.33 -5.64 4.54
CA ASP A 24 15.02 -6.90 3.84
C ASP A 24 14.59 -8.01 4.80
N ALA A 25 14.37 -7.66 6.07
CA ALA A 25 13.48 -8.39 6.95
C ALA A 25 12.13 -7.65 6.97
N ALA A 26 11.45 -7.62 5.83
CA ALA A 26 10.11 -7.09 5.74
C ALA A 26 9.20 -7.90 6.68
N GLU A 27 8.77 -7.28 7.79
CA GLU A 27 7.72 -7.82 8.63
C GLU A 27 6.48 -8.05 7.74
N ARG A 28 5.95 -9.26 7.78
CA ARG A 28 4.83 -9.70 6.94
C ARG A 28 3.71 -10.19 7.85
N VAL A 29 2.50 -9.80 7.50
CA VAL A 29 1.26 -10.27 8.12
C VAL A 29 0.48 -11.15 7.16
N MET A 30 -0.20 -12.16 7.67
CA MET A 30 -1.00 -13.07 6.85
C MET A 30 -2.41 -12.52 6.69
N ILE A 31 -2.81 -12.20 5.46
CA ILE A 31 -4.15 -11.67 5.15
C ILE A 31 -4.85 -12.66 4.22
N THR A 32 -6.10 -12.98 4.53
CA THR A 32 -6.94 -13.86 3.71
C THR A 32 -7.76 -13.04 2.73
N PHE A 33 -7.52 -13.25 1.44
CA PHE A 33 -8.30 -12.68 0.36
C PHE A 33 -9.29 -13.72 -0.16
N SER A 34 -10.55 -13.33 -0.33
CA SER A 34 -11.57 -14.10 -1.06
C SER A 34 -11.81 -13.40 -2.40
N ASP A 35 -11.69 -14.12 -3.51
CA ASP A 35 -12.13 -13.61 -4.81
C ASP A 35 -13.64 -13.79 -4.99
N PHE A 36 -14.16 -13.24 -6.09
CA PHE A 36 -15.56 -13.37 -6.50
C PHE A 36 -15.95 -14.80 -6.87
N ALA A 37 -14.98 -15.64 -7.29
CA ALA A 37 -15.19 -17.05 -7.55
C ALA A 37 -15.32 -17.90 -6.25
N GLY A 38 -15.13 -17.27 -5.09
CA GLY A 38 -15.18 -17.92 -3.77
C GLY A 38 -13.88 -18.60 -3.36
N THR A 39 -12.81 -18.46 -4.13
CA THR A 39 -11.48 -18.95 -3.78
C THR A 39 -10.89 -18.07 -2.68
N GLN A 40 -10.50 -18.70 -1.58
CA GLN A 40 -9.83 -18.03 -0.47
C GLN A 40 -8.33 -18.35 -0.49
N ARG A 41 -7.51 -17.31 -0.37
CA ARG A 41 -6.05 -17.41 -0.32
C ARG A 41 -5.52 -16.59 0.83
N THR A 42 -4.82 -17.24 1.76
CA THR A 42 -4.07 -16.55 2.81
C THR A 42 -2.67 -16.25 2.29
N LEU A 43 -2.32 -14.97 2.24
CA LEU A 43 -1.13 -14.48 1.58
C LEU A 43 -0.31 -13.61 2.53
N PRO A 44 1.03 -13.71 2.49
CA PRO A 44 1.89 -12.83 3.27
C PRO A 44 1.94 -11.44 2.64
N CYS A 45 1.50 -10.43 3.39
CA CYS A 45 1.50 -9.03 3.00
C CYS A 45 2.57 -8.27 3.80
N LYS A 46 3.40 -7.49 3.13
CA LYS A 46 4.44 -6.71 3.79
C LYS A 46 3.86 -5.50 4.52
N VAL A 47 4.26 -5.32 5.77
CA VAL A 47 3.88 -4.16 6.58
C VAL A 47 4.43 -2.88 5.93
N GLY A 48 3.57 -1.87 5.82
CA GLY A 48 3.86 -0.58 5.20
C GLY A 48 3.47 -0.49 3.72
N ASP A 49 3.24 -1.61 3.03
CA ASP A 49 2.69 -1.58 1.67
C ASP A 49 1.17 -1.35 1.70
N SER A 50 0.57 -0.91 0.59
CA SER A 50 -0.90 -0.86 0.50
C SER A 50 -1.48 -2.24 0.21
N LEU A 51 -2.73 -2.48 0.60
CA LEU A 51 -3.42 -3.74 0.26
C LEU A 51 -3.48 -3.97 -1.25
N LEU A 52 -3.60 -2.91 -2.06
CA LEU A 52 -3.55 -3.02 -3.53
C LEU A 52 -2.19 -3.56 -3.99
N VAL A 53 -1.08 -3.03 -3.47
CA VAL A 53 0.26 -3.51 -3.83
C VAL A 53 0.41 -4.98 -3.42
N ALA A 54 0.06 -5.31 -2.18
CA ALA A 54 0.14 -6.68 -1.68
C ALA A 54 -0.72 -7.66 -2.52
N ALA A 55 -1.92 -7.26 -2.91
CA ALA A 55 -2.80 -8.08 -3.74
C ALA A 55 -2.25 -8.30 -5.16
N ARG A 56 -1.64 -7.26 -5.76
CA ARG A 56 -1.00 -7.36 -7.09
C ARG A 56 0.25 -8.23 -7.07
N GLU A 57 1.06 -8.16 -6.01
CA GLU A 57 2.24 -9.04 -5.84
C GLU A 57 1.87 -10.53 -5.88
N HIS A 58 0.66 -10.88 -5.42
CA HIS A 58 0.14 -12.26 -5.41
C HIS A 58 -0.79 -12.60 -6.58
N ASN A 59 -0.85 -11.73 -7.59
CA ASN A 59 -1.69 -11.86 -8.79
C ASN A 59 -3.17 -12.10 -8.46
N LEU A 60 -3.71 -11.40 -7.47
CA LEU A 60 -5.15 -11.40 -7.21
C LEU A 60 -5.88 -10.60 -8.29
N PRO A 61 -7.14 -10.95 -8.60
CA PRO A 61 -7.94 -10.29 -9.63
C PRO A 61 -8.49 -8.94 -9.14
N ILE A 62 -7.59 -8.03 -8.77
CA ILE A 62 -7.89 -6.66 -8.37
C ILE A 62 -7.22 -5.70 -9.34
N ASP A 63 -7.95 -4.69 -9.78
CA ASP A 63 -7.39 -3.62 -10.60
C ASP A 63 -7.24 -2.34 -9.76
N GLY A 64 -6.45 -1.41 -10.25
CA GLY A 64 -6.11 -0.17 -9.57
C GLY A 64 -5.31 0.71 -10.50
N ALA A 65 -5.91 1.03 -11.66
CA ALA A 65 -5.27 1.76 -12.75
C ALA A 65 -4.63 3.08 -12.30
N CYS A 66 -5.25 3.81 -11.35
CA CYS A 66 -4.69 5.06 -10.82
C CYS A 66 -3.58 4.88 -9.77
N GLY A 67 -3.34 3.65 -9.28
CA GLY A 67 -2.35 3.36 -8.25
C GLY A 67 -2.58 4.07 -6.90
N GLY A 68 -3.74 4.68 -6.69
CA GLY A 68 -4.05 5.48 -5.50
C GLY A 68 -3.63 6.96 -5.56
N GLY A 69 -3.21 7.47 -6.73
CA GLY A 69 -2.88 8.90 -6.93
C GLY A 69 -1.50 9.33 -6.44
N GLY A 70 -0.55 8.39 -6.36
CA GLY A 70 0.87 8.64 -6.06
C GLY A 70 1.19 8.84 -4.57
N ALA A 71 0.49 9.74 -3.89
CA ALA A 71 0.70 10.06 -2.46
C ALA A 71 -0.64 10.22 -1.71
N PRO A 72 -0.64 10.17 -0.36
CA PRO A 72 -1.82 10.51 0.43
C PRO A 72 -2.29 11.94 0.11
N VAL A 73 -3.60 12.14 0.08
CA VAL A 73 -4.25 13.43 -0.25
C VAL A 73 -3.79 14.58 0.66
N GLU A 74 -3.27 14.26 1.84
CA GLU A 74 -2.76 15.20 2.84
C GLU A 74 -1.39 15.80 2.51
N LEU A 75 -0.63 15.18 1.58
CA LEU A 75 0.75 15.53 1.21
C LEU A 75 0.86 15.81 -0.29
N PHE A 76 -0.03 16.66 -0.82
CA PHE A 76 -0.10 17.03 -2.24
C PHE A 76 -0.43 15.87 -3.20
N GLY A 77 -0.81 14.71 -2.68
CA GLY A 77 -1.27 13.59 -3.50
C GLY A 77 -2.66 13.85 -4.09
N GLU A 78 -2.90 13.33 -5.28
CA GLU A 78 -4.21 13.45 -5.93
C GLU A 78 -5.25 12.52 -5.26
N GLY A 79 -4.80 11.56 -4.46
CA GLY A 79 -5.67 10.54 -3.86
C GLY A 79 -6.26 9.59 -4.90
N PRO A 80 -7.19 8.71 -4.51
CA PRO A 80 -7.79 7.76 -5.43
C PRO A 80 -8.57 8.49 -6.54
N GLN A 81 -8.38 8.03 -7.78
CA GLN A 81 -9.04 8.57 -8.99
C GLN A 81 -9.83 7.48 -9.74
N CYS A 82 -9.92 6.28 -9.18
CA CYS A 82 -10.73 5.19 -9.72
C CYS A 82 -11.27 4.31 -8.60
N THR A 83 -12.31 3.55 -8.89
CA THR A 83 -12.97 2.63 -7.96
C THR A 83 -12.53 1.16 -8.14
N TYR A 84 -11.64 0.88 -9.09
CA TYR A 84 -11.31 -0.49 -9.51
C TYR A 84 -10.60 -1.34 -8.45
N CYS A 85 -10.08 -0.68 -7.40
CA CYS A 85 -9.41 -1.33 -6.27
C CYS A 85 -10.32 -1.51 -5.04
N HIS A 86 -11.63 -1.37 -5.20
CA HIS A 86 -12.54 -1.52 -4.09
C HIS A 86 -12.57 -2.96 -3.57
N VAL A 87 -12.66 -3.10 -2.24
CA VAL A 87 -12.70 -4.36 -1.53
C VAL A 87 -13.64 -4.26 -0.33
N ASP A 88 -14.23 -5.39 0.05
CA ASP A 88 -15.03 -5.50 1.26
C ASP A 88 -14.18 -6.06 2.40
N VAL A 89 -14.01 -5.27 3.46
CA VAL A 89 -13.21 -5.67 4.63
C VAL A 89 -14.10 -6.30 5.70
N ALA A 90 -13.64 -7.34 6.39
CA ALA A 90 -14.37 -7.90 7.53
C ALA A 90 -14.60 -6.85 8.63
N ARG A 91 -15.82 -6.81 9.16
CA ARG A 91 -16.29 -5.74 10.08
C ARG A 91 -15.42 -5.58 11.31
N GLU A 92 -14.88 -6.68 11.84
CA GLU A 92 -13.98 -6.71 13.01
C GLU A 92 -12.65 -5.97 12.81
N TYR A 93 -12.26 -5.65 11.56
CA TYR A 93 -11.05 -4.91 11.24
C TYR A 93 -11.31 -3.45 10.87
N LEU A 94 -12.56 -3.02 10.71
CA LEU A 94 -12.87 -1.65 10.26
C LEU A 94 -12.32 -0.57 11.20
N ASP A 95 -12.39 -0.81 12.51
CA ASP A 95 -11.88 0.12 13.53
C ASP A 95 -10.34 0.21 13.57
N LYS A 96 -9.65 -0.74 12.92
CA LYS A 96 -8.19 -0.76 12.79
C LYS A 96 -7.70 -0.08 11.51
N LEU A 97 -8.60 0.23 10.58
CA LEU A 97 -8.24 0.87 9.32
C LEU A 97 -8.04 2.38 9.52
N PRO A 98 -7.23 3.03 8.67
CA PRO A 98 -7.20 4.48 8.62
C PRO A 98 -8.61 5.03 8.30
N PRO A 99 -8.95 6.21 8.83
CA PRO A 99 -10.22 6.85 8.54
C PRO A 99 -10.37 7.09 7.03
N VAL A 100 -11.60 6.99 6.53
CA VAL A 100 -11.91 7.30 5.14
C VAL A 100 -11.64 8.79 4.91
N ASN A 101 -10.77 9.10 3.94
CA ASN A 101 -10.52 10.49 3.56
C ASN A 101 -11.59 11.01 2.60
N TRP A 102 -11.66 12.33 2.41
CA TRP A 102 -12.70 12.97 1.59
C TRP A 102 -12.69 12.48 0.14
N ARG A 103 -11.52 12.21 -0.44
CA ARG A 103 -11.39 11.75 -1.83
C ARG A 103 -11.78 10.28 -1.98
N GLU A 104 -11.39 9.44 -1.02
CA GLU A 104 -11.88 8.07 -0.92
C GLU A 104 -13.40 8.06 -0.80
N GLN A 105 -13.99 8.92 0.04
CA GLN A 105 -15.43 9.01 0.20
C GLN A 105 -16.15 9.41 -1.09
N GLU A 106 -15.59 10.33 -1.87
CA GLU A 106 -16.11 10.72 -3.17
C GLU A 106 -16.13 9.53 -4.14
N MET A 107 -15.01 8.81 -4.27
CA MET A 107 -14.90 7.64 -5.14
C MET A 107 -15.81 6.49 -4.68
N LEU A 108 -15.92 6.24 -3.37
CA LEU A 108 -16.84 5.24 -2.83
C LEU A 108 -18.30 5.56 -3.18
N GLY A 109 -18.66 6.84 -3.33
CA GLY A 109 -19.99 7.28 -3.74
C GLY A 109 -20.35 6.94 -5.19
N GLU A 110 -19.37 6.62 -6.03
CA GLU A 110 -19.58 6.22 -7.43
C GLU A 110 -19.85 4.72 -7.58
N ILE A 111 -19.60 3.92 -6.52
CA ILE A 111 -19.74 2.47 -6.58
C ILE A 111 -21.22 2.07 -6.42
N PRO A 112 -21.83 1.38 -7.40
CA PRO A 112 -23.18 0.86 -7.26
C PRO A 112 -23.21 -0.23 -6.18
N ASN A 113 -24.30 -0.28 -5.40
CA ASN A 113 -24.52 -1.30 -4.36
C ASN A 113 -23.40 -1.39 -3.30
N ILE A 114 -22.71 -0.26 -3.03
CA ILE A 114 -21.66 -0.18 -2.02
C ILE A 114 -22.15 -0.63 -0.63
N LYS A 115 -21.29 -1.35 0.09
CA LYS A 115 -21.55 -1.78 1.48
C LYS A 115 -20.85 -0.84 2.45
N SER A 116 -21.33 -0.81 3.70
CA SER A 116 -20.73 0.01 4.76
C SER A 116 -19.29 -0.38 5.11
N ASN A 117 -18.85 -1.57 4.70
CA ASN A 117 -17.51 -2.10 4.92
C ASN A 117 -16.65 -2.12 3.65
N THR A 118 -17.14 -1.53 2.56
CA THR A 118 -16.36 -1.37 1.32
C THR A 118 -15.34 -0.24 1.51
N ARG A 119 -14.11 -0.48 1.06
CA ARG A 119 -12.99 0.45 1.12
C ARG A 119 -12.17 0.38 -0.16
N LEU A 120 -11.33 1.37 -0.42
CA LEU A 120 -10.36 1.29 -1.51
C LEU A 120 -9.05 0.66 -1.01
N ALA A 121 -8.66 -0.47 -1.59
CA ALA A 121 -7.46 -1.20 -1.16
C ALA A 121 -6.17 -0.38 -1.29
N CYS A 122 -6.13 0.60 -2.20
CA CYS A 122 -4.98 1.51 -2.34
C CYS A 122 -4.82 2.47 -1.15
N GLN A 123 -5.89 2.75 -0.40
CA GLN A 123 -5.89 3.66 0.76
C GLN A 123 -5.64 2.93 2.08
N ILE A 124 -5.60 1.59 2.07
CA ILE A 124 -5.35 0.80 3.27
C ILE A 124 -3.87 0.38 3.27
N THR A 125 -3.12 0.92 4.22
CA THR A 125 -1.75 0.48 4.52
C THR A 125 -1.79 -0.73 5.43
N VAL A 126 -1.01 -1.76 5.09
CA VAL A 126 -0.87 -2.99 5.89
C VAL A 126 -0.13 -2.69 7.19
N THR A 127 -0.74 -3.03 8.31
CA THR A 127 -0.16 -2.89 9.66
C THR A 127 -0.09 -4.24 10.38
N PRO A 128 0.75 -4.39 11.43
CA PRO A 128 0.83 -5.62 12.23
C PRO A 128 -0.52 -6.06 12.82
N ASP A 129 -1.40 -5.10 13.15
CA ASP A 129 -2.71 -5.36 13.76
C ASP A 129 -3.74 -6.02 12.81
N MET A 130 -3.38 -6.16 11.52
CA MET A 130 -4.16 -6.79 10.47
C MET A 130 -3.85 -8.28 10.28
N GLU A 131 -3.05 -8.89 11.16
CA GLU A 131 -2.80 -10.33 11.14
C GLU A 131 -4.12 -11.11 11.17
N GLY A 132 -4.31 -12.01 10.19
CA GLY A 132 -5.53 -12.79 10.03
C GLY A 132 -6.71 -12.02 9.43
N MET A 133 -6.51 -10.79 8.95
CA MET A 133 -7.57 -9.99 8.34
C MET A 133 -8.17 -10.69 7.13
N ARG A 134 -9.49 -10.53 6.96
CA ARG A 134 -10.24 -11.07 5.84
C ARG A 134 -10.73 -9.94 4.95
N VAL A 135 -10.45 -10.09 3.66
CA VAL A 135 -10.80 -9.12 2.62
C VAL A 135 -11.47 -9.88 1.48
N ALA A 136 -12.59 -9.40 0.99
CA ALA A 136 -13.24 -9.93 -0.20
C ALA A 136 -13.07 -8.97 -1.38
N ILE A 137 -12.68 -9.51 -2.52
CA ILE A 137 -12.57 -8.81 -3.79
C ILE A 137 -13.88 -9.09 -4.54
N PRO A 138 -14.77 -8.10 -4.68
CA PRO A 138 -16.00 -8.26 -5.43
C PRO A 138 -15.73 -8.48 -6.92
N GLU A 139 -16.74 -8.99 -7.63
CA GLU A 139 -16.70 -9.09 -9.08
C GLU A 139 -16.72 -7.68 -9.66
N TYR A 140 -15.78 -7.41 -10.56
CA TYR A 140 -15.74 -6.18 -11.31
C TYR A 140 -16.55 -6.39 -12.60
N ASP A 141 -17.74 -5.78 -12.69
CA ASP A 141 -18.55 -5.85 -13.89
C ASP A 141 -18.08 -4.78 -14.88
N ASP A 142 -17.28 -5.21 -15.87
CA ASP A 142 -16.79 -4.35 -16.96
C ASP A 142 -17.93 -3.75 -17.81
N SER A 143 -19.16 -4.27 -17.71
CA SER A 143 -20.29 -3.83 -18.54
C SER A 143 -20.99 -2.56 -18.05
N GLU A 144 -20.68 -2.09 -16.84
CA GLU A 144 -21.30 -0.90 -16.24
C GLU A 144 -20.42 0.37 -16.32
N ILE A 145 -19.28 0.32 -17.02
CA ILE A 145 -18.42 1.49 -17.26
C ILE A 145 -18.87 2.19 -18.57
N PRO A 146 -19.42 3.41 -18.51
CA PRO A 146 -19.74 4.20 -19.70
C PRO A 146 -18.50 4.71 -20.45
#